data_AF-A0A9X3C5E7-F1
#
_entry.id   AF-A0A9X3C5E7-F1
#
_cell.length_a   1.000
_cell.length_b   1.000
_cell.length_c   1.000
_cell.angle_alpha   90.00
_cell.angle_beta   90.00
_cell.angle_gamma   90.00
#
_symmetry.space_group_name_H-M   'P 1'
#
loop_
_entity.id
_entity.type
_entity.pdbx_description
1 polymer ?
#
loop_
_entity_poly.entity_id
_entity_poly.type
_entity_poly.pdbx_seq_one_letter_code
_entity_poly.pdbx_strand_id
1 'polypeptide(L)'
;MDENKDVAEGDLVLNAEIHNKSADAYGNLVRGLTSEELAQTGTQKLILNDLSKAEAKIKELEPFREKYQNVLNEKCILDEKLSKTKRAEILYSFCITSGGIIVGLAKIFLEKDNTLAIIMLIIGVVLIIGGVLFKITYKK
;
A
#
# COMPACT_ATOMS: atom_id res chain seq x y z
N MET A 1 -14.21 -18.66 -16.65
CA MET A 1 -14.29 -17.19 -16.49
C MET A 1 -13.33 -16.88 -15.37
N ASP A 2 -12.08 -16.68 -15.77
CA ASP A 2 -10.95 -16.65 -14.88
C ASP A 2 -10.99 -15.39 -14.02
N GLU A 3 -10.84 -15.64 -12.73
CA GLU A 3 -10.74 -14.66 -11.66
C GLU A 3 -9.48 -13.84 -11.88
N ASN A 4 -9.62 -12.66 -12.50
CA ASN A 4 -8.54 -11.69 -12.58
C ASN A 4 -8.30 -11.13 -11.18
N LYS A 5 -7.48 -11.83 -10.39
CA LYS A 5 -6.87 -11.28 -9.20
C LYS A 5 -5.83 -10.28 -9.68
N ASP A 6 -6.22 -9.02 -9.74
CA ASP A 6 -5.30 -7.88 -9.72
C ASP A 6 -4.60 -7.90 -8.34
N VAL A 7 -3.65 -8.83 -8.20
CA VAL A 7 -2.64 -8.85 -7.15
C VAL A 7 -1.68 -7.72 -7.49
N ALA A 8 -2.12 -6.49 -7.24
CA ALA A 8 -1.23 -5.38 -6.97
C ALA A 8 -0.74 -5.50 -5.52
N GLU A 9 -0.27 -6.69 -5.12
CA GLU A 9 0.73 -6.76 -4.06
C GLU A 9 1.98 -6.17 -4.67
N GLY A 10 2.16 -4.87 -4.46
CA GLY A 10 3.49 -4.29 -4.37
C GLY A 10 4.18 -4.85 -3.13
N ASP A 11 4.35 -6.17 -3.11
CA ASP A 11 5.24 -6.88 -2.23
C ASP A 11 6.63 -6.51 -2.75
N LEU A 12 7.12 -5.37 -2.27
CA LEU A 12 8.56 -5.14 -2.16
C LEU A 12 9.06 -6.12 -1.09
N VAL A 13 8.95 -7.42 -1.39
CA VAL A 13 9.86 -8.40 -0.84
C VAL A 13 11.21 -7.92 -1.33
N LEU A 14 11.93 -7.26 -0.43
CA LEU A 14 13.33 -7.02 -0.54
C LEU A 14 13.98 -8.41 -0.64
N ASN A 15 13.97 -9.01 -1.83
CA ASN A 15 14.82 -10.14 -2.19
C ASN A 15 16.24 -9.60 -2.23
N ALA A 16 16.75 -9.24 -1.06
CA ALA A 16 18.15 -9.06 -0.78
C ALA A 16 18.78 -10.45 -0.66
N GLU A 17 18.67 -11.28 -1.70
CA GLU A 17 19.75 -12.20 -2.02
C GLU A 17 20.82 -11.43 -2.78
N ILE A 18 21.38 -10.41 -2.11
CA ILE A 18 22.69 -9.90 -2.49
C ILE A 18 23.67 -10.96 -1.98
N HIS A 19 23.79 -12.07 -2.70
CA HIS A 19 24.92 -12.98 -2.52
C HIS A 19 26.17 -12.37 -3.18
N ASN A 20 26.45 -11.11 -2.85
CA ASN A 20 27.74 -10.52 -3.12
C ASN A 20 28.64 -10.97 -1.97
N LYS A 21 29.29 -12.11 -2.16
CA LYS A 21 30.46 -12.48 -1.36
C LYS A 21 31.53 -11.44 -1.66
N SER A 22 31.40 -10.26 -1.06
CA SER A 22 32.45 -9.28 -1.01
C SER A 22 33.65 -10.01 -0.44
N ALA A 23 34.73 -10.09 -1.21
CA ALA A 23 36.00 -10.60 -0.72
C ALA A 23 36.34 -9.79 0.54
N ASP A 24 36.15 -10.42 1.70
CA ASP A 24 36.32 -9.79 2.99
C ASP A 24 37.82 -9.69 3.26
N ALA A 25 38.46 -8.71 2.60
CA ALA A 25 39.88 -8.41 2.75
C ALA A 25 40.21 -7.98 4.18
N TYR A 26 39.19 -7.74 5.02
CA TYR A 26 39.32 -7.26 6.39
C TYR A 26 38.58 -8.13 7.42
N GLY A 27 38.10 -9.32 7.06
CA GLY A 27 37.33 -10.20 7.96
C GLY A 27 38.11 -10.67 9.19
N ASN A 28 39.45 -10.65 9.09
CA ASN A 28 40.37 -10.93 10.18
C ASN A 28 40.85 -9.67 10.94
N LEU A 29 40.45 -8.45 10.56
CA LEU A 29 40.80 -7.21 11.27
C LEU A 29 39.86 -6.89 12.45
N VAL A 30 38.80 -7.67 12.66
CA VAL A 30 37.98 -7.53 13.88
C VAL A 30 38.71 -8.17 15.06
N ARG A 31 39.72 -7.47 15.59
CA ARG A 31 39.94 -7.26 17.03
C ARG A 31 41.20 -6.42 17.27
N GLY A 32 40.99 -5.09 17.26
CA GLY A 32 41.86 -4.10 17.89
C GLY A 32 43.20 -3.88 17.19
N LEU A 33 43.31 -2.81 16.42
CA LEU A 33 44.61 -2.22 16.11
C LEU A 33 45.38 -2.03 17.43
N THR A 34 46.56 -2.63 17.53
CA THR A 34 47.46 -2.38 18.65
C THR A 34 47.88 -0.90 18.64
N SER A 35 48.25 -0.34 19.79
CA SER A 35 48.63 1.08 19.92
C SER A 35 49.74 1.49 18.93
N GLU A 36 50.63 0.55 18.60
CA GLU A 36 51.74 0.71 17.66
C GLU A 36 51.30 0.73 16.19
N GLU A 37 50.35 -0.10 15.80
CA GLU A 37 49.78 -0.11 14.43
C GLU A 37 48.86 1.09 14.18
N LEU A 38 48.19 1.57 15.23
CA LEU A 38 47.39 2.80 15.19
C LEU A 38 48.27 4.05 15.16
N ALA A 39 49.46 4.02 15.77
CA ALA A 39 50.43 5.12 15.72
C ALA A 39 51.09 5.26 14.33
N GLN A 40 51.02 4.21 13.49
CA GLN A 40 51.57 4.26 12.15
C GLN A 40 50.76 5.21 11.25
N THR A 41 51.42 6.22 10.70
CA THR A 41 50.82 7.26 9.84
C THR A 41 50.07 6.70 8.64
N GLY A 42 50.50 5.54 8.11
CA GLY A 42 49.82 4.86 6.99
C GLY A 42 48.43 4.38 7.36
N THR A 43 48.28 3.75 8.52
CA THR A 43 47.00 3.24 9.04
C THR A 43 46.04 4.39 9.35
N GLN A 44 46.52 5.47 9.99
CA GLN A 44 45.70 6.65 10.27
C GLN A 44 45.16 7.31 9.00
N LYS A 45 46.00 7.45 7.96
CA LYS A 45 45.59 8.00 6.66
C LYS A 45 44.59 7.10 5.94
N LEU A 46 44.76 5.78 6.03
CA LEU A 46 43.83 4.82 5.45
C LEU A 46 42.45 4.91 6.11
N ILE A 47 42.40 4.89 7.44
CA ILE A 47 41.15 5.02 8.22
C ILE A 47 40.47 6.35 7.92
N LEU A 48 41.23 7.46 7.89
CA LEU A 48 40.68 8.78 7.57
C LEU A 48 40.11 8.83 6.14
N ASN A 49 40.80 8.23 5.17
CA ASN A 49 40.35 8.16 3.79
C ASN A 49 39.07 7.32 3.65
N ASP A 50 38.99 6.19 4.35
CA ASP A 50 37.80 5.34 4.31
C ASP A 50 36.62 5.97 5.06
N LEU A 51 36.88 6.69 6.15
CA LEU A 51 35.88 7.53 6.82
C LEU A 51 35.36 8.62 5.88
N SER A 52 36.24 9.36 5.22
CA SER A 52 35.84 10.40 4.26
C SER A 52 35.05 9.83 3.08
N LYS A 53 35.41 8.64 2.57
CA LYS A 53 34.61 7.96 1.54
C LYS A 53 33.24 7.53 2.06
N ALA A 54 33.16 7.04 3.30
CA ALA A 54 31.89 6.65 3.91
C ALA A 54 30.99 7.88 4.13
N GLU A 55 31.52 8.98 4.64
CA GLU A 55 30.81 10.25 4.82
C GLU A 55 30.32 10.82 3.47
N ALA A 56 31.17 10.78 2.43
CA ALA A 56 30.78 11.21 1.09
C ALA A 56 29.61 10.37 0.53
N LYS A 57 29.65 9.04 0.73
CA LYS A 57 28.55 8.15 0.34
C LYS A 57 27.28 8.42 1.13
N ILE A 58 27.38 8.64 2.44
CA ILE A 58 26.22 8.99 3.28
C ILE A 58 25.57 10.27 2.75
N LYS A 59 26.37 11.30 2.48
CA LYS A 59 25.90 12.57 1.93
C LYS A 59 25.24 12.42 0.55
N GLU A 60 25.75 11.51 -0.28
CA GLU A 60 25.15 11.18 -1.57
C GLU A 60 23.81 10.45 -1.42
N LEU A 61 23.69 9.55 -0.43
CA LEU A 61 22.51 8.71 -0.19
C LEU A 61 21.39 9.43 0.56
N GLU A 62 21.72 10.43 1.38
CA GLU A 62 20.77 11.22 2.17
C GLU A 62 19.60 11.81 1.35
N PRO A 63 19.81 12.49 0.21
CA PRO A 63 18.70 13.00 -0.61
C PRO A 63 17.85 11.89 -1.24
N PHE A 64 18.41 10.71 -1.52
CA PHE A 64 17.62 9.57 -2.01
C PHE A 64 16.73 8.99 -0.92
N ARG A 65 17.24 8.92 0.32
CA ARG A 65 16.45 8.51 1.48
C ARG A 65 15.28 9.45 1.72
N GLU A 66 15.51 10.76 1.65
CA GLU A 66 14.46 11.77 1.83
C GLU A 66 13.39 11.65 0.73
N LYS A 67 13.81 11.56 -0.55
CA LYS A 67 12.89 11.34 -1.68
C LYS A 67 12.09 10.05 -1.52
N TYR A 68 12.73 8.96 -1.11
CA TYR A 68 12.06 7.69 -0.88
C TYR A 68 11.01 7.80 0.22
N GLN A 69 11.32 8.46 1.34
CA GLN A 69 10.36 8.67 2.42
C GLN A 69 9.19 9.55 1.97
N ASN A 70 9.44 10.61 1.20
CA ASN A 70 8.38 11.46 0.68
C ASN A 70 7.41 10.68 -0.23
N VAL A 71 7.94 9.92 -1.19
CA VAL A 71 7.12 9.09 -2.09
C VAL A 71 6.37 8.00 -1.31
N LEU A 72 7.01 7.37 -0.34
CA LEU A 72 6.37 6.35 0.49
C LEU A 72 5.22 6.93 1.32
N ASN A 73 5.40 8.12 1.89
CA ASN A 73 4.37 8.82 2.64
C ASN A 73 3.18 9.19 1.73
N GLU A 74 3.44 9.74 0.54
CA GLU A 74 2.41 10.06 -0.44
C GLU A 74 1.63 8.82 -0.86
N LYS A 75 2.34 7.72 -1.16
CA LYS A 75 1.71 6.44 -1.50
C LYS A 75 0.80 5.95 -0.36
N CYS A 76 1.27 5.99 0.87
CA CYS A 76 0.50 5.55 2.04
C CYS A 76 -0.80 6.36 2.20
N ILE A 77 -0.71 7.69 2.06
CA ILE A 77 -1.88 8.57 2.10
C ILE A 77 -2.85 8.25 0.96
N LEU A 78 -2.34 7.98 -0.24
CA LEU A 78 -3.16 7.70 -1.42
C LEU A 78 -3.85 6.34 -1.31
N ASP A 79 -3.14 5.32 -0.84
CA ASP A 79 -3.67 3.97 -0.59
C ASP A 79 -4.76 4.01 0.50
N GLU A 80 -4.59 4.81 1.55
CA GLU A 80 -5.61 4.99 2.57
C GLU A 80 -6.88 5.63 1.98
N LYS A 81 -6.74 6.70 1.19
CA LYS A 81 -7.87 7.37 0.51
C LYS A 81 -8.57 6.43 -0.48
N LEU A 82 -7.80 5.65 -1.24
CA LEU A 82 -8.31 4.72 -2.23
C LEU A 82 -9.04 3.54 -1.57
N SER A 83 -8.51 2.99 -0.48
CA SER A 83 -9.17 1.92 0.27
C SER A 83 -10.52 2.35 0.87
N LYS A 84 -10.61 3.59 1.40
CA LYS A 84 -11.86 4.19 1.88
C LYS A 84 -12.88 4.35 0.74
N THR A 85 -12.42 4.88 -0.39
CA THR A 85 -13.26 5.09 -1.58
C THR A 85 -13.78 3.77 -2.14
N LYS A 86 -12.93 2.74 -2.28
CA LYS A 86 -13.33 1.40 -2.74
C LYS A 86 -14.44 0.80 -1.89
N ARG A 87 -14.34 0.87 -0.55
CA ARG A 87 -15.38 0.34 0.34
C ARG A 87 -16.73 1.03 0.12
N ALA A 88 -16.72 2.35 -0.08
CA ALA A 88 -17.93 3.10 -0.37
C ALA A 88 -18.53 2.77 -1.75
N GLU A 89 -17.69 2.57 -2.77
CA GLU A 89 -18.13 2.15 -4.11
C GLU A 89 -18.73 0.75 -4.13
N ILE A 90 -18.14 -0.19 -3.39
CA ILE A 90 -18.67 -1.55 -3.24
C ILE A 90 -20.06 -1.49 -2.58
N LEU A 91 -20.21 -0.73 -1.50
CA LEU A 91 -21.50 -0.60 -0.82
C LEU A 91 -22.55 0.07 -1.71
N TYR A 92 -22.18 1.15 -2.42
CA TYR A 92 -23.05 1.81 -3.38
C TYR A 92 -23.51 0.84 -4.47
N SER A 93 -22.57 0.13 -5.10
CA SER A 93 -22.87 -0.83 -6.17
C SER A 93 -23.78 -1.95 -5.66
N PHE A 94 -23.48 -2.47 -4.47
CA PHE A 94 -24.31 -3.49 -3.83
C PHE A 94 -25.75 -3.03 -3.60
N CYS A 95 -25.95 -1.82 -3.04
CA CYS A 95 -27.30 -1.29 -2.77
C CYS A 95 -28.10 -1.04 -4.05
N ILE A 96 -27.47 -0.49 -5.10
CA ILE A 96 -28.15 -0.21 -6.38
C ILE A 96 -28.50 -1.50 -7.11
N THR A 97 -27.56 -2.45 -7.21
CA THR A 97 -27.79 -3.72 -7.90
C THR A 97 -28.84 -4.55 -7.17
N SER A 98 -28.72 -4.72 -5.86
CA SER A 98 -29.69 -5.51 -5.08
C SER A 98 -31.07 -4.84 -5.06
N GLY A 99 -31.15 -3.52 -4.85
CA GLY A 99 -32.40 -2.78 -4.92
C GLY A 99 -33.07 -2.87 -6.30
N GLY A 100 -32.28 -2.79 -7.37
CA GLY A 100 -32.78 -2.94 -8.75
C GLY A 100 -33.34 -4.34 -9.02
N ILE A 101 -32.67 -5.39 -8.55
CA ILE A 101 -33.16 -6.78 -8.65
C ILE A 101 -34.49 -6.93 -7.90
N ILE A 102 -34.58 -6.43 -6.67
CA ILE A 102 -35.79 -6.52 -5.84
C ILE A 102 -36.97 -5.79 -6.51
N VAL A 103 -36.76 -4.59 -7.04
CA VAL A 103 -37.79 -3.85 -7.78
C VAL A 103 -38.21 -4.60 -9.05
N GLY A 104 -37.27 -5.22 -9.76
CA GLY A 104 -37.55 -6.07 -10.92
C GLY A 104 -38.41 -7.28 -10.56
N LEU A 105 -38.08 -7.98 -9.46
CA LEU A 105 -38.84 -9.12 -8.95
C LEU A 105 -40.23 -8.71 -8.45
N ALA A 106 -40.38 -7.53 -7.85
CA ALA A 106 -41.67 -7.03 -7.37
C ALA A 106 -42.73 -6.98 -8.49
N LYS A 107 -42.33 -6.67 -9.73
CA LYS A 107 -43.26 -6.70 -10.89
C LYS A 107 -43.84 -8.09 -11.15
N ILE A 108 -43.05 -9.15 -10.95
CA ILE A 108 -43.48 -10.54 -11.17
C ILE A 108 -44.48 -10.98 -10.10
N PHE A 109 -44.30 -10.55 -8.86
CA PHE A 109 -45.16 -10.93 -7.73
C PHE A 109 -46.48 -10.15 -7.66
N LEU A 110 -46.60 -9.07 -8.43
CA LEU A 110 -47.77 -8.18 -8.44
C LEU A 110 -49.07 -8.91 -8.86
N GLU A 111 -48.95 -9.95 -9.69
CA GLU A 111 -50.08 -10.78 -10.13
C GLU A 111 -50.48 -11.86 -9.12
N LYS A 112 -49.61 -12.19 -8.17
CA LYS A 112 -49.79 -13.34 -7.25
C LYS A 112 -50.13 -12.92 -5.82
N ASP A 113 -49.43 -11.91 -5.32
CA ASP A 113 -49.65 -11.35 -4.00
C ASP A 113 -49.29 -9.87 -4.00
N ASN A 114 -50.32 -9.04 -4.09
CA ASN A 114 -50.18 -7.60 -4.20
C ASN A 114 -49.53 -6.98 -2.95
N THR A 115 -49.74 -7.58 -1.77
CA THR A 115 -49.16 -7.10 -0.51
C THR A 115 -47.65 -7.36 -0.47
N LEU A 116 -47.21 -8.57 -0.85
CA LEU A 116 -45.79 -8.89 -0.93
C LEU A 116 -45.06 -8.06 -2.01
N ALA A 117 -45.71 -7.81 -3.15
CA ALA A 117 -45.16 -6.99 -4.22
C ALA A 117 -44.91 -5.55 -3.76
N ILE A 118 -45.86 -4.94 -3.04
CA ILE A 118 -45.72 -3.58 -2.49
C ILE A 118 -44.58 -3.51 -1.46
N ILE A 119 -44.46 -4.50 -0.57
CA ILE A 119 -43.37 -4.53 0.43
C ILE A 119 -42.00 -4.63 -0.26
N MET A 120 -41.85 -5.50 -1.26
CA MET A 120 -40.60 -5.61 -2.03
C MET A 120 -40.27 -4.30 -2.77
N LEU A 121 -41.26 -3.64 -3.35
CA LEU A 121 -41.09 -2.37 -4.04
C LEU A 121 -40.55 -1.30 -3.07
N ILE A 122 -41.16 -1.17 -1.88
CA ILE A 122 -40.72 -0.22 -0.85
C ILE A 122 -39.27 -0.50 -0.43
N ILE A 123 -38.94 -1.75 -0.13
CA ILE A 123 -37.58 -2.15 0.28
C ILE A 123 -36.57 -1.84 -0.82
N GLY A 124 -36.87 -2.20 -2.07
CA GLY A 124 -36.00 -1.94 -3.21
C GLY A 124 -35.77 -0.45 -3.46
N VAL A 125 -36.82 0.38 -3.34
CA VAL A 125 -36.72 1.83 -3.47
C VAL A 125 -35.92 2.44 -2.32
N VAL A 126 -36.12 1.98 -1.07
CA VAL A 126 -35.33 2.43 0.08
C VAL A 126 -33.85 2.09 -0.07
N LEU A 127 -33.52 0.89 -0.59
CA LEU A 127 -32.15 0.47 -0.89
C LEU A 127 -31.49 1.37 -1.94
N ILE A 128 -32.21 1.69 -3.02
CA ILE A 128 -31.70 2.57 -4.08
C ILE A 128 -31.49 3.98 -3.55
N ILE A 129 -32.49 4.56 -2.88
CA ILE A 129 -32.41 5.91 -2.30
C ILE A 129 -31.30 5.97 -1.24
N GLY A 130 -31.21 4.96 -0.38
CA GLY A 130 -30.17 4.84 0.64
C GLY A 130 -28.77 4.76 0.04
N GLY A 131 -28.59 3.98 -1.02
CA GLY A 131 -27.32 3.93 -1.77
C GLY A 131 -26.95 5.27 -2.38
N VAL A 132 -27.88 5.95 -3.03
CA VAL A 132 -27.66 7.28 -3.64
C VAL A 132 -27.31 8.33 -2.57
N LEU A 133 -28.08 8.39 -1.48
CA LEU A 133 -27.81 9.30 -0.37
C LEU A 133 -26.44 9.03 0.26
N PHE A 134 -26.11 7.75 0.50
CA PHE A 134 -24.82 7.35 1.03
C PHE A 134 -23.67 7.83 0.15
N LYS A 135 -23.76 7.65 -1.17
CA LYS A 135 -22.74 8.13 -2.11
C LYS A 135 -22.58 9.65 -2.08
N ILE A 136 -23.67 10.39 -1.92
CA ILE A 136 -23.65 11.86 -1.84
C ILE A 136 -23.02 12.33 -0.53
N THR A 137 -23.38 11.71 0.60
CA THR A 137 -22.86 12.06 1.92
C THR A 137 -21.40 11.65 2.10
N TYR A 138 -20.99 10.48 1.57
CA TYR A 138 -19.61 9.99 1.65
C TYR A 138 -18.64 10.74 0.74
N LYS A 139 -19.13 11.54 -0.21
CA LYS A 139 -18.31 12.38 -1.10
C LYS A 139 -17.76 13.65 -0.41
N LYS A 140 -17.94 13.81 0.90
CA LYS A 140 -17.39 14.89 1.72
C LYS A 140 -16.19 14.41 2.51
#